data_AF-A0A9D5RPA2-F1
#
_entry.id   AF-A0A9D5RPA2-F1
#
_cell.length_a   1.000
_cell.length_b   1.000
_cell.length_c   1.000
_cell.angle_alpha   90.00
_cell.angle_beta   90.00
_cell.angle_gamma   90.00
#
_symmetry.space_group_name_H-M   'P 1'
#
loop_
_entity.id
_entity.type
_entity.pdbx_description
1 polymer ?
#
loop_
_entity_poly.entity_id
_entity_poly.type
_entity_poly.pdbx_seq_one_letter_code
_entity_poly.pdbx_strand_id
1 'polypeptide(L)'
;MLSPIGSSCIKKFEREDLKDEISVREGLFILLHAIKENEYISLSSDFFSRRLLKALLEQGAFKATQYNGFDGENDYQFLLDMFNKRNKDSITSAQHRKIRAIIVNSIKPYLISVLDEKIKKCNILD
;
A
#
# COMPACT_ATOMS: atom_id res chain seq x y z
N MET A 1 -8.30 27.55 43.90
CA MET A 1 -7.79 27.80 42.53
C MET A 1 -6.68 26.81 42.26
N LEU A 2 -6.87 25.97 41.24
CA LEU A 2 -5.91 25.18 40.44
C LEU A 2 -6.63 23.90 40.00
N SER A 3 -7.45 24.05 38.95
CA SER A 3 -8.01 22.92 38.21
C SER A 3 -6.85 22.13 37.60
N PRO A 4 -6.90 20.78 37.55
CA PRO A 4 -5.97 20.06 36.72
C PRO A 4 -6.31 20.39 35.25
N ILE A 5 -5.37 21.05 34.56
CA ILE A 5 -5.30 20.99 33.11
C ILE A 5 -4.82 19.57 32.77
N GLY A 6 -5.73 18.61 32.93
CA GLY A 6 -5.61 17.27 32.37
C GLY A 6 -6.06 17.35 30.93
N SER A 7 -5.10 17.68 30.06
CA SER A 7 -5.17 17.73 28.60
C SER A 7 -6.31 16.91 27.98
N SER A 8 -7.27 17.61 27.36
CA SER A 8 -8.32 17.06 26.49
C SER A 8 -7.76 16.53 25.14
N CYS A 9 -6.70 15.74 25.18
CA CYS A 9 -5.96 15.31 23.98
C CYS A 9 -6.03 13.82 23.68
N ILE A 10 -6.64 12.98 24.52
CA ILE A 10 -6.68 11.52 24.24
C ILE A 10 -7.69 11.14 23.14
N LYS A 11 -8.78 11.90 22.95
CA LYS A 11 -9.84 11.55 21.98
C LYS A 11 -9.56 11.90 20.51
N LYS A 12 -8.43 12.57 20.21
CA LYS A 12 -8.03 12.90 18.83
C LYS A 12 -7.14 11.82 18.22
N PHE A 13 -6.24 11.22 19.00
CA PHE A 13 -5.31 10.18 18.53
C PHE A 13 -6.05 8.91 18.10
N GLU A 14 -6.95 8.38 18.93
CA GLU A 14 -7.68 7.14 18.60
C GLU A 14 -8.53 7.25 17.32
N ARG A 15 -9.02 8.44 16.98
CA ARG A 15 -9.83 8.64 15.77
C ARG A 15 -9.00 8.84 14.52
N GLU A 16 -7.80 9.39 14.62
CA GLU A 16 -6.89 9.53 13.48
C GLU A 16 -6.30 8.18 13.11
N ASP A 17 -5.82 7.41 14.09
CA ASP A 17 -5.31 6.05 13.88
C ASP A 17 -6.40 5.12 13.30
N LEU A 18 -7.62 5.18 13.83
CA LEU A 18 -8.74 4.36 13.32
C LEU A 18 -9.13 4.74 11.88
N LYS A 19 -9.16 6.04 11.55
CA LYS A 19 -9.43 6.50 10.17
C LYS A 19 -8.32 6.09 9.22
N ASP A 20 -7.09 6.12 9.68
CA ASP A 20 -5.92 5.74 8.90
C ASP A 20 -5.97 4.26 8.55
N GLU A 21 -6.32 3.42 9.53
CA GLU A 21 -6.50 1.98 9.35
C GLU A 21 -7.65 1.64 8.38
N ILE A 22 -8.76 2.41 8.43
CA ILE A 22 -9.87 2.26 7.48
C ILE A 22 -9.42 2.58 6.06
N SER A 23 -8.71 3.71 5.86
CA SER A 23 -8.27 4.12 4.52
C SER A 23 -7.31 3.11 3.86
N VAL A 24 -6.46 2.46 4.67
CA VAL A 24 -5.57 1.39 4.20
C VAL A 24 -6.38 0.16 3.81
N ARG A 25 -7.39 -0.24 4.61
CA ARG A 25 -8.27 -1.37 4.29
C ARG A 25 -9.08 -1.14 3.03
N GLU A 26 -9.62 0.06 2.83
CA GLU A 26 -10.34 0.43 1.61
C GLU A 26 -9.41 0.33 0.39
N GLY A 27 -8.20 0.89 0.48
CA GLY A 27 -7.20 0.79 -0.59
C GLY A 27 -6.81 -0.65 -0.91
N LEU A 28 -6.60 -1.48 0.11
CA LEU A 28 -6.36 -2.92 -0.08
C LEU A 28 -7.56 -3.60 -0.75
N PHE A 29 -8.79 -3.28 -0.34
CA PHE A 29 -9.99 -3.85 -0.93
C PHE A 29 -10.10 -3.51 -2.43
N ILE A 30 -9.85 -2.25 -2.81
CA ILE A 30 -9.82 -1.81 -4.21
C ILE A 30 -8.77 -2.60 -4.99
N LEU A 31 -7.55 -2.72 -4.45
CA LEU A 31 -6.48 -3.48 -5.11
C LEU A 31 -6.84 -4.97 -5.28
N LEU A 32 -7.41 -5.61 -4.26
CA LEU A 32 -7.82 -7.01 -4.32
C LEU A 32 -8.95 -7.21 -5.33
N HIS A 33 -9.91 -6.29 -5.40
CA HIS A 33 -10.98 -6.32 -6.39
C HIS A 33 -10.42 -6.17 -7.81
N ALA A 34 -9.53 -5.21 -8.04
CA ALA A 34 -8.86 -5.01 -9.33
C ALA A 34 -8.06 -6.26 -9.77
N ILE A 35 -7.42 -6.97 -8.83
CA ILE A 35 -6.76 -8.25 -9.13
C ILE A 35 -7.77 -9.32 -9.56
N LYS A 36 -8.91 -9.42 -8.86
CA LYS A 36 -9.97 -10.39 -9.17
C LYS A 36 -10.58 -10.14 -10.56
N GLU A 37 -10.81 -8.89 -10.92
CA GLU A 37 -11.34 -8.48 -12.22
C GLU A 37 -10.25 -8.41 -13.31
N ASN A 38 -9.00 -8.76 -12.98
CA ASN A 38 -7.83 -8.72 -13.87
C ASN A 38 -7.59 -7.33 -14.51
N GLU A 39 -7.90 -6.28 -13.76
CA GLU A 39 -7.75 -4.89 -14.17
C GLU A 39 -6.28 -4.47 -14.27
N TYR A 40 -6.04 -3.44 -15.08
CA TYR A 40 -4.73 -2.81 -15.16
C TYR A 40 -4.49 -1.89 -13.97
N ILE A 41 -3.74 -2.39 -12.98
CA ILE A 41 -3.31 -1.60 -11.83
C ILE A 41 -2.16 -0.68 -12.22
N SER A 42 -2.38 0.63 -12.08
CA SER A 42 -1.42 1.69 -12.35
C SER A 42 -1.02 2.41 -11.06
N LEU A 43 0.14 3.09 -11.03
CA LEU A 43 0.55 3.93 -9.89
C LEU A 43 -0.21 5.28 -9.92
N SER A 44 -1.51 5.24 -9.65
CA SER A 44 -2.42 6.39 -9.58
C SER A 44 -3.10 6.49 -8.22
N SER A 45 -3.78 7.62 -7.97
CA SER A 45 -4.60 7.82 -6.77
C SER A 45 -5.83 6.92 -6.70
N ASP A 46 -6.22 6.30 -7.82
CA ASP A 46 -7.37 5.38 -7.87
C ASP A 46 -7.05 4.06 -7.17
N PHE A 47 -5.77 3.66 -7.21
CA PHE A 47 -5.30 2.39 -6.64
C PHE A 47 -4.39 2.58 -5.43
N PHE A 48 -3.64 3.68 -5.36
CA PHE A 48 -2.60 3.87 -4.35
C PHE A 48 -2.74 5.18 -3.57
N SER A 49 -2.31 5.10 -2.32
CA SER A 49 -2.06 6.25 -1.46
C SER A 49 -0.69 6.06 -0.80
N ARG A 50 -0.10 7.15 -0.28
CA ARG A 50 1.17 7.08 0.47
C ARG A 50 1.09 6.11 1.64
N ARG A 51 -0.04 6.14 2.34
CA ARG A 51 -0.31 5.26 3.49
C ARG A 51 -0.43 3.81 3.06
N LEU A 52 -1.13 3.54 1.96
CA LEU A 52 -1.22 2.19 1.42
C LEU A 52 0.13 1.65 0.97
N LEU A 53 0.96 2.46 0.29
CA LEU A 53 2.33 2.07 -0.07
C LEU A 53 3.17 1.71 1.17
N LYS A 54 3.04 2.50 2.24
CA LYS A 54 3.74 2.22 3.51
C LYS A 54 3.22 0.94 4.18
N ALA A 55 1.90 0.74 4.20
CA ALA A 55 1.31 -0.47 4.76
C ALA A 55 1.73 -1.73 3.97
N LEU A 56 1.83 -1.65 2.64
CA LEU A 56 2.33 -2.74 1.81
C LEU A 56 3.78 -3.11 2.13
N LEU A 57 4.63 -2.12 2.43
CA LEU A 57 5.99 -2.33 2.92
C LEU A 57 6.00 -3.03 4.28
N GLU A 58 5.27 -2.51 5.25
CA GLU A 58 5.18 -3.07 6.60
C GLU A 58 4.65 -4.52 6.60
N GLN A 59 3.81 -4.86 5.62
CA GLN A 59 3.27 -6.20 5.40
C GLN A 59 4.16 -7.12 4.55
N GLY A 60 5.33 -6.65 4.11
CA GLY A 60 6.30 -7.48 3.37
C GLY A 60 5.98 -7.68 1.89
N ALA A 61 5.18 -6.80 1.27
CA ALA A 61 4.88 -6.89 -0.17
C ALA A 61 6.09 -6.62 -1.06
N PHE A 62 7.10 -5.89 -0.56
CA PHE A 62 8.33 -5.56 -1.30
C PHE A 62 9.46 -6.53 -0.92
N LYS A 63 9.77 -7.47 -1.83
CA LYS A 63 10.81 -8.49 -1.59
C LYS A 63 12.21 -7.92 -1.82
N ALA A 64 13.16 -8.31 -0.97
CA ALA A 64 14.57 -8.09 -1.22
C ALA A 64 15.02 -8.92 -2.44
N THR A 65 15.60 -8.27 -3.44
CA THR A 65 16.11 -8.89 -4.68
C THR A 65 17.40 -8.24 -5.13
N GLN A 66 18.17 -8.90 -6.01
CA GLN A 66 19.36 -8.28 -6.60
C GLN A 66 19.07 -6.95 -7.32
N TYR A 67 17.85 -6.74 -7.82
CA TYR A 67 17.46 -5.54 -8.57
C TYR A 67 17.18 -4.32 -7.68
N ASN A 68 17.00 -4.53 -6.38
CA ASN A 68 16.79 -3.46 -5.39
C ASN A 68 17.89 -3.45 -4.32
N GLY A 69 19.07 -4.01 -4.62
CA GLY A 69 20.19 -4.03 -3.68
C GLY A 69 19.95 -4.93 -2.46
N PHE A 70 19.09 -5.94 -2.62
CA PHE A 70 18.65 -6.83 -1.54
C PHE A 70 17.90 -6.09 -0.41
N ASP A 71 17.23 -5.00 -0.75
CA ASP A 71 16.45 -4.19 0.18
C ASP A 71 15.12 -3.77 -0.48
N GLY A 72 14.02 -4.30 0.04
CA GLY A 72 12.66 -3.99 -0.43
C GLY A 72 12.28 -2.52 -0.22
N GLU A 73 12.90 -1.84 0.75
CA GLU A 73 12.69 -0.41 1.02
C GLU A 73 13.03 0.44 -0.21
N ASN A 74 14.04 0.04 -0.98
CA ASN A 74 14.44 0.76 -2.19
C ASN A 74 13.34 0.78 -3.27
N ASP A 75 12.55 -0.30 -3.38
CA ASP A 75 11.42 -0.33 -4.31
C ASP A 75 10.21 0.45 -3.78
N TYR A 76 9.95 0.39 -2.47
CA TYR A 76 8.95 1.22 -1.81
C TYR A 76 9.25 2.72 -2.00
N GLN A 77 10.47 3.14 -1.67
CA GLN A 77 10.89 4.55 -1.77
C GLN A 77 10.81 5.03 -3.22
N PHE A 78 11.24 4.19 -4.17
CA PHE A 78 11.11 4.50 -5.59
C PHE A 78 9.64 4.72 -6.01
N LEU A 79 8.71 3.83 -5.61
CA LEU A 79 7.29 4.02 -5.91
C LEU A 79 6.72 5.27 -5.22
N LEU A 80 7.10 5.52 -3.97
CA LEU A 80 6.67 6.69 -3.23
C LEU A 80 7.12 7.99 -3.92
N ASP A 81 8.35 8.05 -4.40
CA ASP A 81 8.89 9.20 -5.14
C ASP A 81 8.13 9.42 -6.46
N MET A 82 7.88 8.34 -7.22
CA MET A 82 7.12 8.43 -8.47
C MET A 82 5.66 8.82 -8.23
N PHE A 83 5.05 8.33 -7.14
CA PHE A 83 3.71 8.72 -6.71
C PHE A 83 3.65 10.19 -6.31
N ASN A 84 4.69 10.71 -5.66
CA ASN A 84 4.75 12.09 -5.18
C ASN A 84 5.13 13.14 -6.25
N LYS A 85 5.65 12.72 -7.41
CA LYS A 85 5.90 13.65 -8.52
C LYS A 85 4.63 14.41 -8.91
N ARG A 86 4.70 15.73 -8.83
CA ARG A 86 3.61 16.64 -9.27
C ARG A 86 3.40 16.56 -10.77
N ASN A 87 4.49 16.65 -11.54
CA ASN A 87 4.46 16.47 -12.99
C ASN A 87 4.69 15.00 -13.35
N LYS A 88 3.63 14.30 -13.77
CA LYS A 88 3.70 12.89 -14.18
C LYS A 88 4.41 12.69 -15.51
N ASP A 89 4.43 13.70 -16.39
CA ASP A 89 5.14 13.65 -17.67
C ASP A 89 6.67 13.65 -17.48
N SER A 90 7.15 14.01 -16.29
CA SER A 90 8.57 13.91 -15.93
C SER A 90 9.02 12.48 -15.60
N ILE A 91 8.10 11.51 -15.57
CA ILE A 91 8.42 10.10 -15.34
C ILE A 91 8.89 9.52 -16.67
N THR A 92 10.15 9.10 -16.72
CA THR A 92 10.74 8.54 -17.93
C THR A 92 10.16 7.15 -18.25
N SER A 93 10.26 6.72 -19.51
CA SER A 93 9.84 5.37 -19.92
C SER A 93 10.55 4.27 -19.14
N ALA A 94 11.81 4.48 -18.75
CA ALA A 94 12.55 3.55 -17.90
C ALA A 94 11.95 3.47 -16.49
N GLN A 95 11.57 4.60 -15.91
CA GLN A 95 10.89 4.64 -14.61
C GLN A 95 9.51 3.99 -14.69
N HIS A 96 8.73 4.22 -15.76
CA HIS A 96 7.47 3.52 -15.98
C HIS A 96 7.63 1.99 -16.03
N ARG A 97 8.67 1.50 -16.71
CA ARG A 97 9.00 0.06 -16.70
C ARG A 97 9.33 -0.44 -15.30
N LYS A 98 10.12 0.31 -14.52
CA LYS A 98 10.43 -0.05 -13.12
C LYS A 98 9.17 -0.05 -12.24
N ILE A 99 8.32 0.98 -12.34
CA ILE A 99 7.01 1.02 -11.64
C ILE A 99 6.22 -0.24 -11.96
N ARG A 100 6.09 -0.58 -13.25
CA ARG A 100 5.33 -1.75 -13.68
C ARG A 100 5.94 -3.05 -13.16
N ALA A 101 7.26 -3.19 -13.20
CA ALA A 101 7.97 -4.37 -12.70
C ALA A 101 7.70 -4.58 -11.21
N ILE A 102 7.74 -3.53 -10.39
CA ILE A 102 7.47 -3.62 -8.95
C ILE A 102 6.01 -4.02 -8.70
N ILE A 103 5.04 -3.40 -9.39
CA ILE A 103 3.62 -3.74 -9.23
C ILE A 103 3.36 -5.21 -9.58
N VAL A 104 3.92 -5.69 -10.69
CA VAL A 104 3.66 -7.05 -11.18
C VAL A 104 4.43 -8.12 -10.43
N ASN A 105 5.68 -7.85 -10.01
CA ASN A 105 6.55 -8.87 -9.44
C ASN A 105 6.58 -8.87 -7.90
N SER A 106 6.22 -7.76 -7.26
CA SER A 106 6.22 -7.63 -5.81
C SER A 106 4.80 -7.49 -5.25
N ILE A 107 4.07 -6.45 -5.66
CA ILE A 107 2.76 -6.12 -5.07
C ILE A 107 1.67 -7.13 -5.47
N LYS A 108 1.54 -7.44 -6.77
CA LYS A 108 0.50 -8.35 -7.25
C LYS A 108 0.60 -9.76 -6.63
N PRO A 109 1.78 -10.41 -6.54
CA PRO A 109 1.91 -11.71 -5.88
C PRO A 109 1.51 -11.67 -4.41
N TYR A 110 1.83 -10.60 -3.69
CA TYR A 110 1.39 -10.41 -2.30
C TYR A 110 -0.14 -10.32 -2.19
N LEU A 111 -0.79 -9.53 -3.05
CA LEU A 111 -2.25 -9.41 -3.05
C LEU A 111 -2.95 -10.73 -3.39
N ILE A 112 -2.37 -11.52 -4.31
CA ILE A 112 -2.88 -12.86 -4.63
C ILE A 112 -2.76 -13.79 -3.42
N SER A 113 -1.64 -13.81 -2.70
CA SER A 113 -1.52 -14.65 -1.50
C SER A 113 -2.53 -14.23 -0.42
N VAL A 114 -2.78 -12.94 -0.25
CA VAL A 114 -3.80 -12.43 0.67
C VAL A 114 -5.22 -12.87 0.25
N LEU A 115 -5.54 -12.85 -1.05
CA LEU A 115 -6.81 -13.38 -1.58
C LEU A 115 -6.95 -14.88 -1.30
N ASP A 116 -5.92 -15.66 -1.62
CA ASP A 116 -5.92 -17.11 -1.45
C ASP A 116 -6.11 -17.50 0.02
N GLU A 117 -5.44 -16.80 0.94
CA GLU A 117 -5.62 -17.02 2.38
C GLU A 117 -7.04 -16.69 2.85
N LYS A 118 -7.65 -15.63 2.33
CA LYS A 118 -9.03 -15.26 2.66
C LYS A 118 -10.03 -16.29 2.12
N ILE A 119 -9.84 -16.77 0.90
CA ILE A 119 -10.70 -17.82 0.30
C ILE A 119 -10.58 -19.12 1.08
N LYS A 120 -9.34 -19.55 1.43
CA LYS A 120 -9.13 -20.74 2.26
C LYS A 120 -9.84 -20.65 3.60
N LYS A 121 -9.78 -19.50 4.27
CA LYS A 121 -10.50 -19.29 5.55
C LYS A 121 -12.02 -19.34 5.37
N CYS A 122 -12.53 -18.84 4.24
CA CYS A 122 -13.96 -18.90 3.93
C CYS A 122 -14.44 -20.35 3.76
N ASN A 123 -13.71 -21.16 3.00
CA ASN A 123 -14.08 -22.54 2.67
C ASN A 123 -13.92 -23.55 3.83
N ILE A 124 -13.34 -23.15 4.96
CA ILE A 124 -13.17 -24.02 6.15
C ILE A 124 -14.32 -23.79 7.17
N LEU A 125 -15.17 -22.79 6.94
CA LEU A 125 -16.32 -22.44 7.79
C LEU A 125 -17.67 -22.96 7.24
N ASP A 126 -17.63 -23.67 6.11
CA ASP A 126 -18.76 -24.39 5.48
C ASP A 126 -18.58 -25.91 5.66
#